data_AF-A0A5D4ILU9-F1
#
_entry.id   AF-A0A5D4ILU9-F1
#
_cell.length_a   1.000
_cell.length_b   1.000
_cell.length_c   1.000
_cell.angle_alpha   90.00
_cell.angle_beta   90.00
_cell.angle_gamma   90.00
#
_symmetry.space_group_name_H-M   'P 1'
#
loop_
_entity.id
_entity.type
_entity.pdbx_description
1 polymer ?
#
loop_
_entity_poly.entity_id
_entity_poly.type
_entity_poly.pdbx_seq_one_letter_code
_entity_poly.pdbx_strand_id
1 'polypeptide(L)'
;MPASAVHVLVLGGTTEARRLAEHLVARDSGVRVTTSLAGRVAAPRLPPGEVRVGGFGGPEGLAAWLREHDVDALIDATHPFAAAMSRNAAEAAALAHVPLLALRRPGWVAQDGDRWHSAGSLAEAAGLLPALGERVFLTTGRMGLAAFAGPALDALWFLVRSVDAPEPPCPARMEVLLDRGPFGLDGERELLRRHRIDVLVTKDSGGDATAPKLTAAREAGIPVVVVRRPPVPDGVPVARTPDEAAHWVRRLHAPG
;
A
#
# COMPACT_ATOMS: atom_id res chain seq x y z
N MET A 1 -29.30 13.70 25.73
CA MET A 1 -29.21 12.88 24.51
C MET A 1 -27.88 12.14 24.57
N PRO A 2 -27.79 10.84 24.20
CA PRO A 2 -26.47 10.24 24.06
C PRO A 2 -25.69 11.04 23.01
N ALA A 3 -24.41 11.32 23.26
CA ALA A 3 -23.56 12.00 22.29
C ALA A 3 -23.62 11.21 20.97
N SER A 4 -23.84 11.89 19.84
CA SER A 4 -23.83 11.26 18.53
C SER A 4 -22.46 10.62 18.32
N ALA A 5 -22.44 9.33 17.99
CA ALA A 5 -21.20 8.61 17.76
C ALA A 5 -20.45 9.24 16.56
N VAL A 6 -19.15 9.51 16.74
CA VAL A 6 -18.29 10.04 15.68
C VAL A 6 -18.17 9.01 14.57
N HIS A 7 -18.46 9.41 13.34
CA HIS A 7 -18.31 8.55 12.18
C HIS A 7 -16.96 8.77 11.49
N VAL A 8 -16.15 7.71 11.46
CA VAL A 8 -14.84 7.70 10.79
C VAL A 8 -14.92 6.85 9.52
N LEU A 9 -14.60 7.46 8.38
CA LEU A 9 -14.33 6.73 7.15
C LEU A 9 -12.84 6.39 7.07
N VAL A 10 -12.51 5.10 6.99
CA VAL A 10 -11.14 4.61 6.76
C VAL A 10 -11.01 4.14 5.31
N LEU A 11 -10.22 4.83 4.49
CA LEU A 11 -9.83 4.35 3.17
C LEU A 11 -8.77 3.25 3.36
N GLY A 12 -9.15 1.99 3.13
CA GLY A 12 -8.40 0.83 3.61
C GLY A 12 -7.67 0.02 2.53
N GLY A 13 -7.35 -1.22 2.90
CA GLY A 13 -6.60 -2.17 2.06
C GLY A 13 -5.17 -2.45 2.55
N THR A 14 -4.79 -1.93 3.72
CA THR A 14 -3.50 -2.18 4.37
C THR A 14 -3.68 -2.86 5.73
N THR A 15 -2.59 -3.42 6.25
CA THR A 15 -2.56 -3.97 7.60
C THR A 15 -2.80 -2.89 8.65
N GLU A 16 -2.32 -1.67 8.42
CA GLU A 16 -2.51 -0.53 9.32
C GLU A 16 -3.98 -0.08 9.37
N ALA A 17 -4.67 -0.03 8.22
CA ALA A 17 -6.10 0.26 8.16
C ALA A 17 -6.91 -0.76 8.97
N ARG A 18 -6.58 -2.05 8.83
CA ARG A 18 -7.24 -3.12 9.59
C ARG A 18 -7.01 -2.97 11.09
N ARG A 19 -5.75 -2.79 11.51
CA ARG A 19 -5.40 -2.60 12.94
C ARG A 19 -6.07 -1.36 13.53
N LEU A 20 -6.17 -0.28 12.76
CA LEU A 20 -6.89 0.92 13.18
C LEU A 20 -8.39 0.63 13.39
N ALA A 21 -9.04 -0.06 12.45
CA ALA A 21 -10.43 -0.45 12.60
C ALA A 21 -10.63 -1.35 13.84
N GLU A 22 -9.73 -2.32 14.07
CA GLU A 22 -9.72 -3.15 15.29
C GLU A 22 -9.59 -2.30 16.55
N HIS A 23 -8.69 -1.31 16.57
CA HIS A 23 -8.49 -0.41 17.71
C HIS A 23 -9.70 0.46 18.00
N LEU A 24 -10.33 1.05 16.97
CA LEU A 24 -11.48 1.94 17.12
C LEU A 24 -12.72 1.16 17.55
N VAL A 25 -13.05 0.04 16.87
CA VAL A 25 -14.24 -0.75 17.17
C VAL A 25 -14.17 -1.40 18.56
N ALA A 26 -13.00 -1.91 18.96
CA ALA A 26 -12.88 -2.63 20.24
C ALA A 26 -12.79 -1.73 21.47
N ARG A 27 -12.33 -0.48 21.30
CA ARG A 27 -11.95 0.38 22.44
C ARG A 27 -12.74 1.68 22.53
N ASP A 28 -13.58 1.99 21.54
CA ASP A 28 -14.28 3.27 21.48
C ASP A 28 -15.73 3.11 21.06
N SER A 29 -16.61 2.87 22.05
CA SER A 29 -18.05 2.73 21.83
C SER A 29 -18.71 4.01 21.28
N GLY A 30 -18.01 5.14 21.30
CA GLY A 30 -18.43 6.41 20.72
C GLY A 30 -18.06 6.58 19.26
N VAL A 31 -17.41 5.60 18.62
CA VAL A 31 -16.94 5.71 17.24
C VAL A 31 -17.60 4.66 16.34
N ARG A 32 -18.30 5.13 15.30
CA ARG A 32 -18.72 4.31 14.18
C ARG A 32 -17.62 4.30 13.12
N VAL A 33 -17.21 3.12 12.66
CA VAL A 33 -16.15 2.98 11.65
C VAL A 33 -16.71 2.35 10.38
N THR A 34 -16.55 3.04 9.26
CA THR A 34 -16.73 2.46 7.92
C THR A 34 -15.36 2.29 7.26
N THR A 35 -14.98 1.07 6.88
CA THR A 35 -13.80 0.85 6.04
C THR A 35 -14.18 0.74 4.58
N SER A 36 -13.52 1.52 3.73
CA SER A 36 -13.70 1.49 2.28
C SER A 36 -12.58 0.72 1.59
N LEU A 37 -12.93 -0.33 0.86
CA LEU A 37 -12.02 -1.15 0.06
C LEU A 37 -12.22 -0.89 -1.43
N ALA A 38 -11.12 -0.82 -2.18
CA ALA A 38 -11.17 -0.58 -3.63
C ALA A 38 -11.70 -1.76 -4.47
N GLY A 39 -11.91 -2.94 -3.87
CA GLY A 39 -12.37 -4.15 -4.60
C GLY A 39 -11.33 -4.76 -5.54
N ARG A 40 -10.03 -4.47 -5.34
CA ARG A 40 -8.94 -4.91 -6.23
C ARG A 40 -8.48 -6.35 -6.04
N VAL A 41 -9.01 -7.02 -5.02
CA VAL A 41 -8.70 -8.41 -4.65
C VAL A 41 -10.02 -9.16 -4.62
N ALA A 42 -10.10 -10.32 -5.25
CA ALA A 42 -11.35 -11.07 -5.38
C ALA A 42 -11.95 -11.50 -4.02
N ALA A 43 -11.10 -11.82 -3.05
CA ALA A 43 -11.49 -12.20 -1.69
C ALA A 43 -10.63 -11.45 -0.65
N PRO A 44 -10.99 -10.20 -0.28
CA PRO A 44 -10.29 -9.44 0.74
C PRO A 44 -10.65 -9.95 2.14
N ARG A 45 -9.69 -9.92 3.07
CA ARG A 45 -9.99 -10.16 4.50
C ARG A 45 -10.66 -8.89 5.05
N LEU A 46 -11.92 -9.00 5.45
CA LEU A 46 -12.69 -7.86 5.93
C LEU A 46 -12.22 -7.43 7.34
N PRO A 47 -12.04 -6.12 7.59
CA PRO A 47 -11.82 -5.58 8.92
C PRO A 47 -13.12 -5.60 9.76
N PRO A 48 -13.04 -5.46 11.09
CA PRO A 48 -14.23 -5.25 11.91
C PRO A 48 -14.89 -3.90 11.59
N GLY A 49 -16.18 -3.79 11.91
CA GLY A 49 -16.99 -2.60 11.62
C GLY A 49 -17.74 -2.69 10.28
N GLU A 50 -18.28 -1.55 9.84
CA GLU A 50 -18.96 -1.46 8.55
C GLU A 50 -17.93 -1.48 7.41
N VAL A 51 -18.24 -2.16 6.31
CA VAL A 51 -17.34 -2.24 5.15
C VAL A 51 -18.11 -1.90 3.87
N ARG A 52 -17.54 -0.99 3.08
CA ARG A 52 -17.97 -0.73 1.70
C ARG A 52 -16.91 -1.17 0.70
N VAL A 53 -17.35 -1.62 -0.46
CA VAL A 53 -16.47 -2.02 -1.57
C VAL A 53 -16.85 -1.25 -2.83
N GLY A 54 -15.85 -0.70 -3.51
CA GLY A 54 -16.02 0.00 -4.78
C GLY A 54 -15.45 1.42 -4.78
N GLY A 55 -15.38 2.02 -5.96
CA GLY A 55 -14.95 3.40 -6.12
C GLY A 55 -15.96 4.42 -5.56
N PHE A 56 -15.55 5.68 -5.50
CA PHE A 56 -16.41 6.81 -5.14
C PHE A 56 -16.81 7.67 -6.35
N GLY A 57 -16.25 7.41 -7.54
CA GLY A 57 -16.48 8.24 -8.72
C GLY A 57 -15.63 9.52 -8.77
N GLY A 58 -14.46 9.54 -8.11
CA GLY A 58 -13.59 10.72 -8.06
C GLY A 58 -13.65 11.45 -6.71
N PRO A 59 -12.95 12.59 -6.57
CA PRO A 59 -12.97 13.41 -5.36
C PRO A 59 -14.36 13.99 -5.05
N GLU A 60 -15.14 14.40 -6.04
CA GLU A 60 -16.48 14.96 -5.85
C GLU A 60 -17.46 13.90 -5.35
N GLY A 61 -17.41 12.69 -5.91
CA GLY A 61 -18.24 11.60 -5.45
C GLY A 61 -17.85 11.10 -4.06
N LEU A 62 -16.56 11.17 -3.69
CA LEU A 62 -16.14 10.94 -2.31
C LEU A 62 -16.68 12.05 -1.38
N ALA A 63 -16.61 13.32 -1.78
CA ALA A 63 -17.14 14.43 -1.00
C ALA A 63 -18.66 14.35 -0.81
N ALA A 64 -19.41 13.93 -1.84
CA ALA A 64 -20.83 13.67 -1.75
C ALA A 64 -21.13 12.56 -0.73
N TRP A 65 -20.39 11.45 -0.80
CA TRP A 65 -20.54 10.33 0.14
C TRP A 65 -20.24 10.74 1.58
N LEU A 66 -19.17 11.52 1.80
CA LEU A 66 -18.81 12.05 3.13
C LEU A 66 -19.96 12.85 3.76
N ARG A 67 -20.63 13.70 2.97
CA ARG A 67 -21.78 14.50 3.45
C ARG A 67 -23.03 13.67 3.67
N GLU A 68 -23.35 12.78 2.72
CA GLU A 68 -24.55 11.92 2.80
C GLU A 68 -24.52 10.99 4.03
N HIS A 69 -23.33 10.57 4.46
CA HIS A 69 -23.15 9.62 5.56
C HIS A 69 -22.69 10.29 6.86
N ASP A 70 -22.76 11.62 6.94
CA ASP A 70 -22.35 12.43 8.09
C ASP A 70 -20.99 11.99 8.64
N VAL A 71 -19.97 11.96 7.77
CA VAL A 71 -18.61 11.56 8.16
C VAL A 71 -17.92 12.70 8.88
N ASP A 72 -17.56 12.48 10.14
CA ASP A 72 -16.84 13.46 10.96
C ASP A 72 -15.33 13.46 10.72
N ALA A 73 -14.78 12.34 10.25
CA ALA A 73 -13.34 12.23 9.98
C ALA A 73 -13.00 11.25 8.85
N LEU A 74 -12.05 11.65 8.01
CA LEU A 74 -11.49 10.81 6.95
C LEU A 74 -10.08 10.36 7.33
N ILE A 75 -9.82 9.06 7.26
CA ILE A 75 -8.48 8.50 7.42
C ILE A 75 -8.07 7.82 6.12
N ASP A 76 -7.08 8.39 5.45
CA ASP A 76 -6.41 7.72 4.36
C ASP A 76 -5.40 6.73 4.93
N ALA A 77 -5.79 5.46 5.02
CA ALA A 77 -4.93 4.33 5.38
C ALA A 77 -4.67 3.41 4.18
N THR A 78 -4.74 3.96 2.96
CA THR A 78 -4.49 3.21 1.73
C THR A 78 -3.01 2.84 1.60
N HIS A 79 -2.70 1.94 0.66
CA HIS A 79 -1.31 1.58 0.39
C HIS A 79 -0.49 2.83 0.01
N PRO A 80 0.78 3.01 0.44
CA PRO A 80 1.56 4.22 0.15
C PRO A 80 1.68 4.59 -1.34
N PHE A 81 1.49 3.62 -2.23
CA PHE A 81 1.51 3.80 -3.69
C PHE A 81 0.12 4.09 -4.30
N ALA A 82 -0.94 4.22 -3.50
CA ALA A 82 -2.28 4.58 -3.96
C ALA A 82 -2.43 6.10 -4.13
N ALA A 83 -1.46 6.76 -4.77
CA ALA A 83 -1.35 8.22 -4.87
C ALA A 83 -2.61 8.90 -5.41
N ALA A 84 -3.28 8.28 -6.40
CA ALA A 84 -4.53 8.80 -6.94
C ALA A 84 -5.63 8.85 -5.87
N MET A 85 -5.77 7.79 -5.07
CA MET A 85 -6.76 7.78 -3.99
C MET A 85 -6.41 8.77 -2.88
N SER A 86 -5.12 8.93 -2.55
CA SER A 86 -4.68 9.94 -1.58
C SER A 86 -4.98 11.37 -2.03
N ARG A 87 -4.75 11.69 -3.31
CA ARG A 87 -5.15 13.00 -3.87
C ARG A 87 -6.66 13.19 -3.81
N ASN A 88 -7.42 12.19 -4.23
CA ASN A 88 -8.88 12.25 -4.16
C ASN A 88 -9.38 12.45 -2.71
N ALA A 89 -8.73 11.81 -1.74
CA ALA A 89 -9.07 11.96 -0.32
C ALA A 89 -8.82 13.39 0.17
N ALA A 90 -7.67 13.99 -0.18
CA ALA A 90 -7.34 15.36 0.20
C ALA A 90 -8.33 16.37 -0.40
N GLU A 91 -8.64 16.24 -1.69
CA GLU A 91 -9.60 17.10 -2.37
C GLU A 91 -11.02 16.92 -1.83
N ALA A 92 -11.47 15.69 -1.63
CA ALA A 92 -12.80 15.41 -1.10
C ALA A 92 -12.98 15.91 0.34
N ALA A 93 -11.96 15.74 1.18
CA ALA A 93 -11.93 16.24 2.55
C ALA A 93 -12.07 17.77 2.58
N ALA A 94 -11.31 18.46 1.72
CA ALA A 94 -11.41 19.91 1.58
C ALA A 94 -12.80 20.35 1.11
N LEU A 95 -13.36 19.69 0.09
CA LEU A 95 -14.70 20.00 -0.44
C LEU A 95 -15.80 19.76 0.62
N ALA A 96 -15.69 18.69 1.40
CA ALA A 96 -16.67 18.31 2.41
C ALA A 96 -16.45 19.00 3.77
N HIS A 97 -15.34 19.72 3.95
CA HIS A 97 -14.90 20.29 5.23
C HIS A 97 -14.73 19.22 6.33
N VAL A 98 -14.24 18.03 5.95
CA VAL A 98 -13.99 16.91 6.86
C VAL A 98 -12.49 16.85 7.16
N PRO A 99 -12.07 16.74 8.43
CA PRO A 99 -10.65 16.58 8.76
C PRO A 99 -10.10 15.28 8.16
N LEU A 100 -8.92 15.39 7.54
CA LEU A 100 -8.20 14.27 6.93
C LEU A 100 -6.92 13.98 7.70
N LEU A 101 -6.68 12.69 7.97
CA LEU A 101 -5.41 12.16 8.44
C LEU A 101 -4.88 11.10 7.47
N ALA A 102 -3.60 11.17 7.13
CA ALA A 102 -2.92 10.08 6.44
C ALA A 102 -2.27 9.12 7.45
N LEU A 103 -2.65 7.85 7.43
CA LEU A 103 -1.97 6.79 8.19
C LEU A 103 -0.89 6.16 7.30
N ARG A 104 0.38 6.48 7.59
CA ARG A 104 1.54 6.05 6.80
C ARG A 104 2.64 5.52 7.70
N ARG A 105 2.78 4.19 7.73
CA ARG A 105 3.93 3.54 8.37
C ARG A 105 5.26 4.02 7.76
N PRO A 106 6.38 4.00 8.49
CA PRO A 106 7.68 4.40 7.97
C PRO A 106 8.18 3.63 6.73
N GLY A 107 9.10 4.26 5.99
CA GLY A 107 10.00 3.67 4.99
C GLY A 107 10.80 2.50 5.54
N TRP A 108 11.18 1.55 4.69
CA TRP A 108 12.35 0.73 5.04
C TRP A 108 13.62 1.58 4.93
N VAL A 109 14.59 1.28 5.79
CA VAL A 109 15.90 1.93 5.81
C VAL A 109 16.92 0.88 5.41
N ALA A 110 17.82 1.21 4.48
CA ALA A 110 18.91 0.34 4.09
C ALA A 110 19.83 0.08 5.28
N GLN A 111 20.28 -1.16 5.41
CA GLN A 111 21.19 -1.63 6.44
C GLN A 111 22.54 -2.00 5.81
N ASP A 112 23.56 -2.22 6.63
CA ASP A 112 24.87 -2.65 6.12
C ASP A 112 24.73 -3.94 5.30
N GLY A 113 25.37 -3.94 4.12
CA GLY A 113 25.29 -5.02 3.13
C GLY A 113 24.13 -4.91 2.13
N ASP A 114 23.17 -4.00 2.34
CA ASP A 114 22.14 -3.72 1.34
C ASP A 114 22.72 -3.06 0.08
N ARG A 115 22.36 -3.58 -1.10
CA ARG A 115 22.74 -3.04 -2.41
C ARG A 115 21.54 -2.36 -3.09
N TRP A 116 21.09 -1.25 -2.53
CA TRP A 116 19.87 -0.60 -3.00
C TRP A 116 20.13 0.41 -4.12
N HIS A 117 19.30 0.33 -5.15
CA HIS A 117 19.18 1.32 -6.23
C HIS A 117 17.84 2.03 -6.07
N SER A 118 17.85 3.36 -5.94
CA SER A 118 16.62 4.13 -5.80
C SER A 118 16.02 4.42 -7.17
N ALA A 119 14.70 4.27 -7.30
CA ALA A 119 13.94 4.70 -8.47
C ALA A 119 12.74 5.56 -8.04
N GLY A 120 12.44 6.65 -8.73
CA GLY A 120 11.24 7.46 -8.52
C GLY A 120 9.96 6.86 -9.11
N SER A 121 10.06 5.89 -10.01
CA SER A 121 8.89 5.25 -10.65
C SER A 121 9.17 3.80 -11.08
N LEU A 122 8.11 3.07 -11.49
CA LEU A 122 8.29 1.74 -12.08
C LEU A 122 8.99 1.79 -13.43
N ALA A 123 8.79 2.86 -14.22
CA ALA A 123 9.48 3.05 -15.50
C ALA A 123 10.98 3.30 -15.30
N GLU A 124 11.33 4.13 -14.32
CA GLU A 124 12.73 4.34 -13.93
C GLU A 124 13.36 3.06 -13.39
N ALA A 125 12.63 2.29 -12.56
CA ALA A 125 13.09 1.00 -12.09
C ALA A 125 13.37 0.03 -13.23
N ALA A 126 12.48 -0.02 -14.24
CA ALA A 126 12.64 -0.85 -15.42
C ALA A 126 13.89 -0.47 -16.23
N GLY A 127 14.17 0.83 -16.37
CA GLY A 127 15.36 1.34 -17.06
C GLY A 127 16.70 0.95 -16.40
N LEU A 128 16.70 0.63 -15.11
CA LEU A 128 17.91 0.19 -14.39
C LEU A 128 18.24 -1.29 -14.62
N LEU A 129 17.24 -2.12 -14.96
CA LEU A 129 17.37 -3.58 -14.95
C LEU A 129 18.44 -4.15 -15.88
N PRO A 130 18.62 -3.67 -17.14
CA PRO A 130 19.61 -4.24 -18.05
C PRO A 130 21.05 -4.19 -17.53
N ALA A 131 21.36 -3.25 -16.62
CA ALA A 131 22.67 -3.13 -16.00
C ALA A 131 22.84 -3.96 -14.71
N LEU A 132 21.77 -4.55 -14.19
CA LEU A 132 21.75 -5.21 -12.88
C LEU A 132 21.65 -6.74 -12.95
N GLY A 133 21.11 -7.29 -14.04
CA GLY A 133 21.03 -8.74 -14.22
C GLY A 133 19.98 -9.16 -15.24
N GLU A 134 19.84 -10.47 -15.44
CA GLU A 134 18.94 -11.05 -16.45
C GLU A 134 17.65 -11.58 -15.84
N ARG A 135 17.67 -11.95 -14.55
CA ARG A 135 16.58 -12.63 -13.86
C ARG A 135 16.02 -11.76 -12.74
N VAL A 136 14.87 -11.16 -13.00
CA VAL A 136 14.28 -10.10 -12.19
C VAL A 136 13.17 -10.67 -11.33
N PHE A 137 13.19 -10.42 -10.02
CA PHE A 137 12.04 -10.69 -9.14
C PHE A 137 11.20 -9.43 -8.94
N LEU A 138 10.02 -9.36 -9.56
CA LEU A 138 9.06 -8.27 -9.38
C LEU A 138 8.12 -8.57 -8.22
N THR A 139 8.25 -7.77 -7.15
CA THR A 139 7.38 -7.85 -5.96
C THR A 139 6.41 -6.67 -5.86
N THR A 140 6.17 -6.01 -6.99
CA THR A 140 5.37 -4.79 -7.09
C THR A 140 3.86 -5.05 -7.24
N GLY A 141 3.47 -6.32 -7.31
CA GLY A 141 2.11 -6.81 -7.61
C GLY A 141 1.74 -6.66 -9.09
N ARG A 142 0.49 -7.04 -9.44
CA ARG A 142 -0.03 -6.94 -10.83
C ARG A 142 -0.09 -5.53 -11.41
N MET A 143 -0.23 -4.50 -10.57
CA MET A 143 -0.43 -3.13 -11.02
C MET A 143 0.88 -2.47 -11.44
N GLY A 144 0.94 -2.07 -12.71
CA GLY A 144 2.09 -1.37 -13.30
C GLY A 144 3.09 -2.27 -14.03
N LEU A 145 2.74 -3.53 -14.31
CA LEU A 145 3.59 -4.44 -15.09
C LEU A 145 3.87 -3.97 -16.51
N ALA A 146 3.00 -3.11 -17.06
CA ALA A 146 3.22 -2.42 -18.33
C ALA A 146 4.59 -1.73 -18.42
N ALA A 147 5.10 -1.21 -17.30
CA ALA A 147 6.41 -0.54 -17.25
C ALA A 147 7.59 -1.49 -17.53
N PHE A 148 7.38 -2.80 -17.38
CA PHE A 148 8.38 -3.84 -17.59
C PHE A 148 8.14 -4.62 -18.91
N ALA A 149 7.20 -4.16 -19.74
CA ALA A 149 6.90 -4.74 -21.04
C ALA A 149 7.62 -3.96 -22.16
N GLY A 150 8.06 -4.67 -23.20
CA GLY A 150 8.52 -4.07 -24.45
C GLY A 150 9.96 -4.41 -24.81
N PRO A 151 10.37 -4.08 -26.06
CA PRO A 151 11.60 -4.61 -26.68
C PRO A 151 12.88 -4.38 -25.91
N ALA A 152 12.97 -3.28 -25.15
CA ALA A 152 14.13 -2.96 -24.33
C ALA A 152 14.37 -3.96 -23.18
N LEU A 153 13.35 -4.74 -22.81
CA LEU A 153 13.36 -5.65 -21.66
C LEU A 153 13.03 -7.10 -22.04
N ASP A 154 12.75 -7.40 -23.30
CA ASP A 154 12.35 -8.73 -23.77
C ASP A 154 13.45 -9.79 -23.60
N ALA A 155 14.72 -9.37 -23.47
CA ALA A 155 15.83 -10.26 -23.15
C ALA A 155 15.78 -10.73 -21.68
N LEU A 156 15.19 -9.94 -20.77
CA LEU A 156 15.13 -10.24 -19.34
C LEU A 156 14.03 -11.27 -19.05
N TRP A 157 14.23 -12.07 -18.00
CA TRP A 157 13.24 -13.00 -17.48
C TRP A 157 12.71 -12.52 -16.13
N PHE A 158 11.40 -12.57 -15.94
CA PHE A 158 10.73 -12.01 -14.76
C PHE A 158 10.00 -13.08 -13.94
N LEU A 159 10.33 -13.19 -12.66
CA LEU A 159 9.44 -13.79 -11.68
C LEU A 159 8.50 -12.69 -11.16
N VAL A 160 7.19 -12.85 -11.36
CA VAL A 160 6.19 -11.86 -10.95
C VAL A 160 5.38 -12.42 -9.80
N ARG A 161 5.56 -11.87 -8.59
CA ARG A 161 4.69 -12.19 -7.47
C ARG A 161 3.46 -11.30 -7.44
N SER A 162 2.28 -11.91 -7.47
CA SER A 162 1.00 -11.21 -7.42
C SER A 162 -0.05 -12.01 -6.64
N VAL A 163 -1.04 -11.32 -6.07
CA VAL A 163 -2.17 -11.97 -5.40
C VAL A 163 -3.15 -12.57 -6.40
N ASP A 164 -3.49 -11.79 -7.42
CA ASP A 164 -4.33 -12.21 -8.54
C ASP A 164 -3.48 -12.17 -9.82
N ALA A 165 -3.83 -12.99 -10.82
CA ALA A 165 -3.12 -13.04 -12.08
C ALA A 165 -3.07 -11.65 -12.75
N PRO A 166 -1.92 -11.24 -13.30
CA PRO A 166 -1.83 -9.99 -14.04
C PRO A 166 -2.48 -10.11 -15.42
N GLU A 167 -3.02 -9.00 -15.90
CA GLU A 167 -3.50 -8.86 -17.27
C GLU A 167 -2.44 -8.13 -18.12
N PRO A 168 -2.38 -8.40 -19.43
CA PRO A 168 -1.52 -7.65 -20.35
C PRO A 168 -1.81 -6.13 -20.32
N PRO A 169 -0.82 -5.28 -20.63
CA PRO A 169 0.53 -5.62 -21.05
C PRO A 169 1.43 -6.08 -19.89
N CYS A 170 2.24 -7.11 -20.16
CA CYS A 170 3.16 -7.74 -19.21
C CYS A 170 4.50 -8.09 -19.88
N PRO A 171 5.58 -8.37 -19.12
CA PRO A 171 6.85 -8.77 -19.70
C PRO A 171 6.73 -10.00 -20.61
N ALA A 172 7.48 -10.01 -21.72
CA ALA A 172 7.41 -11.09 -22.71
C ALA A 172 7.85 -12.46 -22.16
N ARG A 173 8.79 -12.46 -21.20
CA ARG A 173 9.33 -13.68 -20.57
C ARG A 173 9.09 -13.61 -19.06
N MET A 174 8.00 -14.22 -18.60
CA MET A 174 7.67 -14.20 -17.18
C MET A 174 7.09 -15.51 -16.65
N GLU A 175 7.28 -15.73 -15.35
CA GLU A 175 6.58 -16.72 -14.56
C GLU A 175 5.79 -16.00 -13.46
N VAL A 176 4.52 -16.38 -13.26
CA VAL A 176 3.67 -15.78 -12.22
C VAL A 176 3.68 -16.67 -10.98
N LEU A 177 4.11 -16.09 -9.86
CA LEU A 177 3.92 -16.66 -8.54
C LEU A 177 2.65 -16.04 -7.91
N LEU A 178 1.57 -16.82 -7.90
CA LEU A 178 0.34 -16.44 -7.19
C LEU A 178 0.52 -16.69 -5.70
N ASP A 179 0.70 -15.61 -4.94
CA ASP A 179 0.98 -15.70 -3.52
C ASP A 179 0.50 -14.45 -2.76
N ARG A 180 0.15 -14.64 -1.50
CA ARG A 180 -0.35 -13.61 -0.60
C ARG A 180 0.34 -13.73 0.75
N GLY A 181 1.00 -12.65 1.17
CA GLY A 181 1.72 -12.62 2.43
C GLY A 181 0.85 -12.76 3.69
N PRO A 182 1.46 -12.76 4.88
CA PRO A 182 2.87 -12.40 5.12
C PRO A 182 3.87 -13.42 4.57
N PHE A 183 5.05 -12.95 4.17
CA PHE A 183 6.11 -13.79 3.61
C PHE A 183 7.18 -14.08 4.67
N GLY A 184 7.67 -15.32 4.73
CA GLY A 184 8.73 -15.73 5.64
C GLY A 184 10.12 -15.62 5.00
N LEU A 185 11.16 -15.41 5.81
CA LEU A 185 12.54 -15.26 5.33
C LEU A 185 13.04 -16.49 4.57
N ASP A 186 12.80 -17.70 5.10
CA ASP A 186 13.24 -18.94 4.44
C ASP A 186 12.54 -19.16 3.09
N GLY A 187 11.26 -18.75 2.98
CA GLY A 187 10.55 -18.78 1.71
C GLY A 187 11.17 -17.82 0.69
N GLU A 188 11.52 -16.60 1.10
CA GLU A 188 12.19 -15.65 0.19
C GLU A 188 13.57 -16.14 -0.23
N ARG A 189 14.37 -16.71 0.70
CA ARG A 189 15.67 -17.32 0.38
C ARG A 189 15.53 -18.41 -0.68
N GLU A 190 14.56 -19.30 -0.49
CA GLU A 190 14.32 -20.39 -1.43
C GLU A 190 13.87 -19.87 -2.80
N LEU A 191 12.99 -18.86 -2.85
CA LEU A 191 12.57 -18.25 -4.11
C LEU A 191 13.76 -17.63 -4.87
N LEU A 192 14.60 -16.84 -4.18
CA LEU A 192 15.78 -16.23 -4.80
C LEU A 192 16.73 -17.29 -5.36
N ARG A 193 16.99 -18.36 -4.59
CA ARG A 193 17.87 -19.47 -4.99
C ARG A 193 17.29 -20.29 -6.14
N ARG A 194 16.06 -20.78 -6.00
CA ARG A 194 15.38 -21.65 -6.97
C ARG A 194 15.26 -20.99 -8.33
N HIS A 195 14.89 -19.71 -8.35
CA HIS A 195 14.71 -18.97 -9.60
C HIS A 195 15.99 -18.27 -10.07
N ARG A 196 17.11 -18.41 -9.36
CA ARG A 196 18.40 -17.78 -9.68
C ARG A 196 18.22 -16.27 -9.93
N ILE A 197 17.63 -15.58 -8.98
CA ILE A 197 17.31 -14.15 -9.12
C ILE A 197 18.59 -13.32 -9.07
N ASP A 198 18.76 -12.41 -10.02
CA ASP A 198 19.89 -11.49 -10.10
C ASP A 198 19.55 -10.12 -9.53
N VAL A 199 18.28 -9.70 -9.57
CA VAL A 199 17.82 -8.40 -9.09
C VAL A 199 16.40 -8.48 -8.54
N LEU A 200 16.18 -7.86 -7.38
CA LEU A 200 14.86 -7.71 -6.78
C LEU A 200 14.32 -6.30 -7.07
N VAL A 201 13.06 -6.20 -7.53
CA VAL A 201 12.36 -4.92 -7.64
C VAL A 201 11.24 -4.87 -6.64
N THR A 202 11.18 -3.79 -5.87
CA THR A 202 10.12 -3.58 -4.90
C THR A 202 9.69 -2.14 -4.77
N LYS A 203 8.45 -1.95 -4.33
CA LYS A 203 7.94 -0.66 -3.86
C LYS A 203 8.37 -0.52 -2.41
N ASP A 204 8.82 0.65 -1.97
CA ASP A 204 8.98 0.95 -0.54
C ASP A 204 7.61 1.01 0.13
N SER A 205 6.99 -0.15 0.30
CA SER A 205 5.71 -0.30 0.97
C SER A 205 5.87 -0.15 2.48
N GLY A 206 7.06 -0.39 3.02
CA GLY A 206 7.31 -0.52 4.46
C GLY A 206 6.63 -1.77 5.06
N GLY A 207 6.77 -1.91 6.37
CA GLY A 207 6.07 -2.92 7.17
C GLY A 207 6.71 -4.31 7.11
N ASP A 208 6.51 -5.07 8.19
CA ASP A 208 7.25 -6.31 8.44
C ASP A 208 6.76 -7.47 7.56
N ALA A 209 5.48 -7.48 7.19
CA ALA A 209 4.86 -8.57 6.45
C ALA A 209 5.49 -8.86 5.07
N THR A 210 6.20 -7.86 4.50
CA THR A 210 6.89 -8.02 3.21
C THR A 210 8.38 -7.70 3.28
N ALA A 211 8.91 -7.31 4.45
CA ALA A 211 10.31 -7.00 4.64
C ALA A 211 11.27 -8.18 4.37
N PRO A 212 10.92 -9.46 4.61
CA PRO A 212 11.87 -10.57 4.51
C PRO A 212 12.59 -10.74 3.17
N LYS A 213 11.99 -10.27 2.07
CA LYS A 213 12.62 -10.26 0.74
C LYS A 213 13.88 -9.40 0.68
N LEU A 214 13.91 -8.30 1.45
CA LEU A 214 15.06 -7.40 1.54
C LEU A 214 16.20 -8.08 2.30
N THR A 215 15.87 -8.70 3.43
CA THR A 215 16.83 -9.51 4.20
C THR A 215 17.41 -10.64 3.35
N ALA A 216 16.58 -11.38 2.62
CA ALA A 216 17.03 -12.46 1.75
C ALA A 216 17.92 -11.94 0.59
N ALA A 217 17.55 -10.82 -0.02
CA ALA A 217 18.36 -10.20 -1.08
C ALA A 217 19.73 -9.76 -0.55
N ARG A 218 19.77 -9.14 0.63
CA ARG A 218 21.03 -8.76 1.30
C ARG A 218 21.92 -9.97 1.56
N GLU A 219 21.38 -11.04 2.14
CA GLU A 219 22.15 -12.27 2.43
C GLU A 219 22.70 -12.92 1.16
N ALA A 220 21.97 -12.82 0.05
CA ALA A 220 22.40 -13.31 -1.25
C ALA A 220 23.28 -12.33 -2.03
N GLY A 221 23.53 -11.12 -1.53
CA GLY A 221 24.27 -10.07 -2.24
C GLY A 221 23.56 -9.53 -3.49
N ILE A 222 22.24 -9.74 -3.59
CA ILE A 222 21.41 -9.37 -4.74
C ILE A 222 21.07 -7.87 -4.68
N PRO A 223 21.30 -7.09 -5.76
CA PRO A 223 20.85 -5.71 -5.84
C PRO A 223 19.32 -5.60 -5.74
N VAL A 224 18.86 -4.54 -5.07
CA VAL A 224 17.44 -4.25 -4.91
C VAL A 224 17.12 -2.90 -5.51
N VAL A 225 16.26 -2.87 -6.53
CA VAL A 225 15.66 -1.62 -7.01
C VAL A 225 14.45 -1.28 -6.14
N VAL A 226 14.59 -0.24 -5.33
CA VAL A 226 13.54 0.25 -4.44
C VAL A 226 12.88 1.48 -5.06
N VAL A 227 11.63 1.30 -5.48
CA VAL A 227 10.79 2.39 -5.95
C VAL A 227 10.37 3.24 -4.75
N ARG A 228 10.65 4.53 -4.80
CA ARG A 228 10.32 5.51 -3.77
C ARG A 228 8.81 5.75 -3.73
N ARG A 229 8.33 6.08 -2.54
CA ARG A 229 6.93 6.42 -2.32
C ARG A 229 6.60 7.76 -2.99
N PRO A 230 5.39 7.90 -3.54
CA PRO A 230 4.87 9.22 -3.86
C PRO A 230 4.73 10.06 -2.57
N PRO A 231 4.86 11.39 -2.65
CA PRO A 231 4.65 12.26 -1.50
C PRO A 231 3.20 12.19 -1.00
N VAL A 232 3.01 12.42 0.30
CA VAL A 232 1.69 12.66 0.89
C VAL A 232 1.18 14.02 0.37
N PRO A 233 -0.12 14.20 0.09
CA PRO A 233 -0.66 15.50 -0.30
C PRO A 233 -0.31 16.61 0.70
N ASP A 234 -0.02 17.80 0.19
CA ASP A 234 0.40 18.94 1.00
C ASP A 234 -0.65 19.31 2.05
N GLY A 235 -0.19 19.68 3.25
CA GLY A 235 -1.05 20.09 4.36
C GLY A 235 -1.79 18.95 5.08
N VAL A 236 -1.68 17.70 4.61
CA VAL A 236 -2.32 16.55 5.28
C VAL A 236 -1.45 16.06 6.45
N PRO A 237 -1.96 16.06 7.71
CA PRO A 237 -1.22 15.51 8.84
C PRO A 237 -1.02 14.00 8.69
N VAL A 238 0.10 13.50 9.22
CA VAL A 238 0.51 12.10 9.09
C VAL A 238 0.62 11.44 10.47
N ALA A 239 -0.09 10.33 10.64
CA ALA A 239 0.15 9.37 11.73
C ALA A 239 0.99 8.21 11.20
N ARG A 240 1.99 7.77 11.98
CA ARG A 240 2.89 6.67 11.64
C ARG A 240 2.37 5.31 12.08
N THR A 241 1.47 5.29 13.06
CA THR A 241 0.94 4.06 13.66
C THR A 241 -0.58 4.11 13.80
N PRO A 242 -1.27 2.94 13.83
CA PRO A 242 -2.69 2.88 14.15
C PRO A 242 -3.05 3.52 15.50
N ASP A 243 -2.14 3.46 16.49
CA ASP A 243 -2.35 4.07 17.81
C ASP A 243 -2.33 5.60 17.75
N GLU A 244 -1.41 6.20 17.00
CA GLU A 244 -1.39 7.65 16.74
C GLU A 244 -2.67 8.10 16.02
N ALA A 245 -3.13 7.33 15.02
CA ALA A 245 -4.36 7.63 14.31
C ALA A 245 -5.61 7.51 15.22
N ALA A 246 -5.68 6.47 16.05
CA ALA A 246 -6.76 6.33 17.03
C ALA A 246 -6.75 7.45 18.08
N HIS A 247 -5.56 7.90 18.52
CA HIS A 247 -5.44 9.05 19.40
C HIS A 247 -5.92 10.34 18.72
N TRP A 248 -5.60 10.53 17.43
CA TRP A 248 -6.10 11.66 16.66
C TRP A 248 -7.63 11.67 16.57
N VAL A 249 -8.28 10.53 16.30
CA VAL A 249 -9.76 10.40 16.29
C VAL A 249 -10.36 10.79 17.63
N ARG A 250 -9.79 10.30 18.74
CA ARG A 250 -10.30 10.61 20.10
C ARG A 250 -10.28 12.10 20.43
N ARG A 251 -9.29 12.85 19.92
CA ARG A 251 -9.23 14.30 20.12
C ARG A 251 -10.32 15.07 19.38
N LEU A 252 -10.96 14.48 18.37
CA LEU A 252 -12.05 15.14 17.63
C LEU A 252 -13.35 15.23 18.42
N HIS A 253 -13.53 14.41 19.46
CA HIS A 253 -14.75 14.37 20.27
C HIS A 253 -14.52 14.24 21.77
N ALA A 254 -13.28 14.36 22.25
CA ALA A 254 -13.04 14.59 23.66
C ALA A 254 -13.73 15.90 24.07
N PRO A 255 -14.55 15.91 25.13
CA PRO A 255 -15.08 17.16 25.66
C PRO A 255 -13.89 18.03 26.07
N GLY A 256 -13.83 19.24 25.52
CA GLY A 256 -12.87 20.28 25.93
C GLY A 256 -13.10 20.73 27.37
#